data_AF-A0A2B7ZC06-F1
#
_entry.id   AF-A0A2B7ZC06-F1
#
_cell.length_a   1.000
_cell.length_b   1.000
_cell.length_c   1.000
_cell.angle_alpha   90.00
_cell.angle_beta   90.00
_cell.angle_gamma   90.00
#
_symmetry.space_group_name_H-M   'P 1'
#
loop_
_entity.id
_entity.type
_entity.pdbx_description
1 polymer ?
#
loop_
_entity_poly.entity_id
_entity_poly.type
_entity_poly.pdbx_seq_one_letter_code
_entity_poly.pdbx_strand_id
1 'polypeptide(L)'
;MHATAGSLIGIGEIVLLPLDVLKIKRQTNPEAFRGRGLFRIIKDEGMGLYRGAGWTAARNAPGSFALFGGSAFAKEYIYDLKDYNSASWLQNFVASIVGASASLIVSAPLDVIKTRIQNRNFENPESGFRIISSMMKNEGPTSFFKGLTPKLLMTGPKLVFSFWLAQTLIPAFGKVV
;
A
#
# COMPACT_ATOMS: atom_id res chain seq x y z
N MET A 1 -2.47 -17.57 -8.04
CA MET A 1 -3.57 -17.42 -7.05
C MET A 1 -3.24 -16.48 -5.89
N HIS A 2 -2.04 -16.57 -5.29
CA HIS A 2 -1.66 -15.72 -4.15
C HIS A 2 -1.61 -14.21 -4.47
N ALA A 3 -1.07 -13.82 -5.62
CA ALA A 3 -1.01 -12.42 -6.05
C ALA A 3 -2.40 -11.79 -6.24
N THR A 4 -3.33 -12.53 -6.86
CA THR A 4 -4.70 -12.07 -7.10
C THR A 4 -5.51 -11.98 -5.80
N ALA A 5 -5.40 -12.98 -4.91
CA ALA A 5 -5.98 -12.93 -3.58
C ALA A 5 -5.43 -11.75 -2.76
N GLY A 6 -4.11 -11.53 -2.82
CA GLY A 6 -3.45 -10.38 -2.21
C GLY A 6 -3.98 -9.04 -2.71
N SER A 7 -4.18 -8.89 -4.01
CA SER A 7 -4.78 -7.70 -4.62
C SER A 7 -6.21 -7.45 -4.11
N LEU A 8 -7.05 -8.50 -4.03
CA LEU A 8 -8.41 -8.40 -3.50
C LEU A 8 -8.42 -7.95 -2.03
N ILE A 9 -7.53 -8.50 -1.20
CA ILE A 9 -7.36 -8.06 0.19
C ILE A 9 -6.94 -6.59 0.25
N GLY A 10 -6.00 -6.17 -0.62
CA GLY A 10 -5.55 -4.77 -0.71
C GLY A 10 -6.67 -3.80 -1.10
N ILE A 11 -7.59 -4.22 -1.98
CA ILE A 11 -8.80 -3.45 -2.31
C ILE A 11 -9.76 -3.41 -1.11
N GLY A 12 -9.85 -4.50 -0.35
CA GLY A 12 -10.67 -4.62 0.85
C GLY A 12 -10.38 -3.57 1.93
N GLU A 13 -9.20 -2.94 1.91
CA GLU A 13 -8.84 -1.81 2.77
C GLU A 13 -9.82 -0.62 2.63
N ILE A 14 -10.55 -0.52 1.52
CA ILE A 14 -11.63 0.47 1.35
C ILE A 14 -12.67 0.37 2.50
N VAL A 15 -12.92 -0.82 3.04
CA VAL A 15 -13.83 -1.00 4.18
C VAL A 15 -13.36 -0.23 5.41
N LEU A 16 -12.04 -0.09 5.59
CA LEU A 16 -11.42 0.63 6.70
C LEU A 16 -11.19 2.11 6.42
N LEU A 17 -11.43 2.58 5.19
CA LEU A 17 -11.23 3.98 4.78
C LEU A 17 -11.88 5.01 5.72
N PRO A 18 -13.09 4.78 6.29
CA PRO A 18 -13.67 5.73 7.23
C PRO A 18 -12.80 5.99 8.45
N LEU A 19 -12.14 4.95 8.99
CA LEU A 19 -11.25 5.08 10.13
C LEU A 19 -9.99 5.88 9.75
N ASP A 20 -9.46 5.66 8.56
CA ASP A 20 -8.30 6.40 8.06
C ASP A 20 -8.62 7.88 7.82
N VAL A 21 -9.76 8.19 7.21
CA VAL A 21 -10.21 9.57 7.00
C VAL A 21 -10.40 10.28 8.34
N LEU A 22 -11.05 9.63 9.31
CA LEU A 22 -11.23 10.20 10.66
C LEU A 22 -9.88 10.45 11.35
N LYS A 23 -8.94 9.50 11.25
CA LYS A 23 -7.59 9.64 11.83
C LYS A 23 -6.83 10.80 11.19
N ILE A 24 -6.85 10.91 9.86
CA ILE A 24 -6.20 12.01 9.13
C ILE A 24 -6.84 13.34 9.52
N LYS A 25 -8.17 13.45 9.50
CA LYS A 25 -8.84 14.70 9.87
C LYS A 25 -8.56 15.12 11.30
N ARG A 26 -8.49 14.17 12.24
CA ARG A 26 -8.13 14.46 13.63
C ARG A 26 -6.69 14.99 13.75
N GLN A 27 -5.77 14.51 12.91
CA GLN A 27 -4.37 14.95 12.89
C GLN A 27 -4.20 16.29 12.18
N THR A 28 -4.93 16.54 11.10
CA THR A 28 -4.79 17.77 10.28
C THR A 28 -5.69 18.91 10.74
N ASN A 29 -6.84 18.61 11.34
CA ASN A 29 -7.77 19.59 11.89
C ASN A 29 -8.34 19.13 13.25
N PRO A 30 -7.56 19.23 14.34
CA PRO A 30 -8.02 18.86 15.68
C PRO A 30 -9.26 19.65 16.13
N GLU A 31 -9.42 20.89 15.67
CA GLU A 31 -10.55 21.76 16.02
C GLU A 31 -11.88 21.22 15.48
N ALA A 32 -11.89 20.56 14.31
CA ALA A 32 -13.09 19.92 13.77
C ALA A 32 -13.64 18.79 14.68
N PHE A 33 -12.79 18.25 15.55
CA PHE A 33 -13.16 17.23 16.54
C PHE A 33 -13.40 17.80 17.94
N ARG A 34 -13.00 19.06 18.20
CA ARG A 34 -13.12 19.66 19.53
C ARG A 34 -14.59 19.91 19.85
N GLY A 35 -15.08 19.32 20.95
CA GLY A 35 -16.48 19.44 21.39
C GLY A 35 -17.49 18.65 20.55
N ARG A 36 -17.05 17.89 19.54
CA ARG A 36 -17.91 17.02 18.71
C ARG A 36 -17.61 15.56 19.01
N GLY A 37 -18.64 14.79 19.39
CA GLY A 37 -18.52 13.35 19.58
C GLY A 37 -18.25 12.61 18.26
N LEU A 38 -17.45 11.54 18.31
CA LEU A 38 -17.07 10.75 17.13
C LEU A 38 -18.28 10.27 16.31
N PHE A 39 -19.34 9.80 16.99
CA PHE A 39 -20.58 9.37 16.35
C PHE A 39 -21.28 10.48 15.56
N ARG A 40 -21.22 11.73 16.06
CA ARG A 40 -21.84 12.87 15.39
C ARG A 40 -21.07 13.23 14.12
N ILE A 41 -19.74 13.17 14.15
CA ILE A 41 -18.88 13.38 12.98
C ILE A 41 -19.14 12.31 11.92
N ILE A 42 -19.24 11.04 12.33
CA ILE A 42 -19.58 9.94 11.40
C ILE A 42 -20.95 10.17 10.77
N LYS A 43 -21.95 10.57 11.56
CA LYS A 43 -23.30 10.86 11.05
C LYS A 43 -23.33 12.06 10.11
N ASP A 44 -22.59 13.12 10.44
CA ASP A 44 -22.52 14.35 9.64
C ASP A 44 -21.81 14.12 8.29
N GLU A 45 -20.76 13.29 8.25
CA GLU A 45 -20.00 13.02 7.02
C GLU A 45 -20.56 11.87 6.18
N GLY A 46 -21.15 10.85 6.80
CA GLY A 46 -21.75 9.70 6.14
C GLY A 46 -20.83 9.06 5.09
N MET A 47 -21.35 8.91 3.86
CA MET A 47 -20.59 8.35 2.73
C MET A 47 -19.43 9.23 2.25
N GLY A 48 -19.35 10.49 2.70
CA GLY A 48 -18.20 11.36 2.47
C GLY A 48 -16.89 10.80 3.03
N LEU A 49 -16.98 9.91 4.02
CA LEU A 49 -15.84 9.18 4.59
C LEU A 49 -15.23 8.15 3.63
N TYR A 50 -15.93 7.78 2.56
CA TYR A 50 -15.41 6.91 1.49
C TYR A 50 -14.77 7.70 0.32
N ARG A 51 -14.67 9.03 0.44
CA ARG A 51 -14.01 9.85 -0.60
C ARG A 51 -12.54 9.44 -0.72
N GLY A 52 -12.14 9.10 -1.94
CA GLY A 52 -10.79 8.59 -2.22
C GLY A 52 -10.69 7.06 -2.28
N ALA A 53 -11.78 6.32 -2.07
CA ALA A 53 -11.79 4.85 -2.18
C ALA A 53 -11.17 4.33 -3.48
N GLY A 54 -11.52 4.95 -4.62
CA GLY A 54 -10.94 4.58 -5.93
C GLY A 54 -9.43 4.77 -5.98
N TRP A 55 -8.90 5.83 -5.35
CA TRP A 55 -7.47 6.06 -5.26
C TRP A 55 -6.79 5.05 -4.32
N THR A 56 -7.42 4.73 -3.20
CA THR A 56 -6.93 3.70 -2.26
C THR A 56 -6.85 2.34 -2.94
N ALA A 57 -7.89 1.91 -3.65
CA ALA A 57 -7.84 0.67 -4.43
C ALA A 57 -6.76 0.72 -5.52
N ALA A 58 -6.68 1.81 -6.29
CA ALA A 58 -5.70 1.95 -7.36
C ALA A 58 -4.26 1.87 -6.86
N ARG A 59 -3.99 2.33 -5.63
CA ARG A 59 -2.68 2.22 -4.99
C ARG A 59 -2.43 0.83 -4.39
N ASN A 60 -3.41 0.30 -3.67
CA ASN A 60 -3.23 -0.90 -2.84
C ASN A 60 -3.30 -2.19 -3.67
N ALA A 61 -4.08 -2.21 -4.75
CA ALA A 61 -4.19 -3.38 -5.61
C ALA A 61 -2.85 -3.75 -6.27
N PRO A 62 -2.12 -2.85 -6.95
CA PRO A 62 -0.83 -3.18 -7.56
C PRO A 62 0.25 -3.48 -6.52
N GLY A 63 0.28 -2.73 -5.41
CA GLY A 63 1.22 -2.96 -4.32
C GLY A 63 1.05 -4.34 -3.70
N SER A 64 -0.19 -4.70 -3.34
CA SER A 64 -0.49 -6.00 -2.74
C SER A 64 -0.27 -7.13 -3.75
N PHE A 65 -0.68 -6.96 -5.01
CA PHE A 65 -0.38 -7.93 -6.06
C PHE A 65 1.12 -8.21 -6.15
N ALA A 66 1.95 -7.17 -6.17
CA ALA A 66 3.40 -7.31 -6.24
C ALA A 66 4.00 -7.86 -4.94
N LEU A 67 3.44 -7.55 -3.76
CA LEU A 67 3.87 -8.11 -2.47
C LEU A 67 3.70 -9.63 -2.45
N PHE A 68 2.46 -10.09 -2.64
CA PHE A 68 2.13 -11.50 -2.59
C PHE A 68 2.69 -12.25 -3.80
N GLY A 69 2.69 -11.62 -4.98
CA GLY A 69 3.26 -12.17 -6.20
C GLY A 69 4.78 -12.30 -6.16
N GLY A 70 5.51 -11.29 -5.68
CA GLY A 70 6.96 -11.34 -5.54
C GLY A 70 7.40 -12.37 -4.49
N SER A 71 6.66 -12.50 -3.39
CA SER A 71 6.91 -13.55 -2.39
C SER A 71 6.60 -14.95 -2.92
N ALA A 72 5.51 -15.10 -3.68
CA ALA A 72 5.18 -16.36 -4.34
C ALA A 72 6.27 -16.76 -5.35
N PHE A 73 6.71 -15.79 -6.17
CA PHE A 73 7.79 -15.97 -7.11
C PHE A 73 9.07 -16.45 -6.41
N ALA A 74 9.45 -15.84 -5.28
CA ALA A 74 10.62 -16.29 -4.53
C ALA A 74 10.47 -17.72 -4.01
N LYS A 75 9.30 -18.08 -3.46
CA LYS A 75 9.08 -19.43 -2.92
C LYS A 75 9.08 -20.50 -4.02
N GLU A 76 8.45 -20.22 -5.14
CA GLU A 76 8.28 -21.17 -6.24
C GLU A 76 9.52 -21.27 -7.12
N TYR A 77 10.11 -20.15 -7.55
CA TYR A 77 11.22 -20.18 -8.51
C TYR A 77 12.60 -20.19 -7.88
N ILE A 78 12.79 -19.61 -6.68
CA ILE A 78 14.10 -19.59 -6.01
C ILE A 78 14.27 -20.84 -5.14
N TYR A 79 13.20 -21.31 -4.50
CA TYR A 79 13.25 -22.40 -3.53
C TYR A 79 12.49 -23.67 -3.95
N ASP A 80 11.86 -23.69 -5.13
CA ASP A 80 11.11 -24.84 -5.67
C ASP A 80 10.08 -25.42 -4.68
N LEU A 81 9.44 -24.53 -3.90
CA LEU A 81 8.47 -24.93 -2.89
C LEU A 81 7.09 -25.14 -3.51
N LYS A 82 6.59 -26.37 -3.45
CA LYS A 82 5.21 -26.71 -3.84
C LYS A 82 4.19 -26.38 -2.76
N ASP A 83 4.58 -26.51 -1.49
CA ASP A 83 3.80 -26.03 -0.35
C ASP A 83 4.46 -24.78 0.25
N TYR A 84 3.80 -23.64 0.15
CA TYR A 84 4.33 -22.38 0.65
C TYR A 84 4.39 -22.32 2.18
N ASN A 85 3.66 -23.20 2.88
CA ASN A 85 3.66 -23.30 4.34
C ASN A 85 4.80 -24.16 4.88
N SER A 86 5.47 -24.95 4.03
CA SER A 86 6.67 -25.71 4.40
C SER A 86 7.95 -24.87 4.33
N ALA A 87 7.84 -23.60 3.90
CA ALA A 87 8.96 -22.66 3.85
C ALA A 87 9.61 -22.51 5.22
N SER A 88 10.94 -22.61 5.27
CA SER A 88 11.72 -22.36 6.48
C SER A 88 11.65 -20.88 6.88
N TRP A 89 12.03 -20.59 8.12
CA TRP A 89 12.09 -19.23 8.65
C TRP A 89 12.91 -18.27 7.75
N LEU A 90 14.06 -18.73 7.25
CA LEU A 90 14.94 -17.95 6.38
C LEU A 90 14.35 -17.80 4.97
N GLN A 91 13.73 -18.85 4.42
CA GLN A 91 13.06 -18.78 3.11
C GLN A 91 11.89 -17.78 3.16
N ASN A 92 11.09 -17.79 4.24
CA ASN A 92 10.03 -16.81 4.45
C ASN A 92 10.59 -15.38 4.57
N PHE A 93 11.76 -15.21 5.17
CA PHE A 93 12.41 -13.91 5.31
C PHE A 93 12.84 -13.36 3.94
N VAL A 94 13.55 -14.16 3.16
CA VAL A 94 13.99 -13.77 1.81
C VAL A 94 12.80 -13.54 0.89
N ALA A 95 11.78 -14.42 0.92
CA ALA A 95 10.56 -14.23 0.15
C ALA A 95 9.83 -12.93 0.52
N SER A 96 9.83 -12.56 1.80
CA SER A 96 9.29 -11.28 2.27
C SER A 96 10.09 -10.08 1.78
N ILE A 97 11.42 -10.17 1.67
CA ILE A 97 12.26 -9.12 1.07
C ILE A 97 11.91 -8.93 -0.40
N VAL A 98 11.81 -10.01 -1.17
CA VAL A 98 11.48 -9.96 -2.61
C VAL A 98 10.09 -9.36 -2.81
N GLY A 99 9.09 -9.86 -2.07
CA GLY A 99 7.72 -9.33 -2.10
C GLY A 99 7.65 -7.86 -1.72
N ALA A 100 8.24 -7.47 -0.58
CA ALA A 100 8.21 -6.08 -0.12
C ALA A 100 8.90 -5.13 -1.11
N SER A 101 10.03 -5.55 -1.67
CA SER A 101 10.75 -4.76 -2.68
C SER A 101 9.90 -4.59 -3.94
N ALA A 102 9.30 -5.67 -4.45
CA ALA A 102 8.41 -5.62 -5.61
C ALA A 102 7.21 -4.68 -5.36
N SER A 103 6.57 -4.79 -4.20
CA SER A 103 5.47 -3.90 -3.80
C SER A 103 5.87 -2.43 -3.79
N LEU A 104 7.03 -2.11 -3.19
CA LEU A 104 7.49 -0.72 -3.08
C LEU A 104 7.88 -0.13 -4.44
N ILE A 105 8.47 -0.94 -5.32
CA ILE A 105 8.84 -0.55 -6.69
C ILE A 105 7.57 -0.33 -7.53
N VAL A 106 6.63 -1.27 -7.53
CA VAL A 106 5.38 -1.18 -8.32
C VAL A 106 4.50 -0.01 -7.86
N SER A 107 4.46 0.26 -6.55
CA SER A 107 3.70 1.38 -6.00
C SER A 107 4.40 2.74 -6.09
N ALA A 108 5.71 2.79 -6.37
CA ALA A 108 6.46 4.05 -6.39
C ALA A 108 5.95 5.07 -7.43
N PRO A 109 5.69 4.69 -8.70
CA PRO A 109 5.12 5.62 -9.67
C PRO A 109 3.81 6.26 -9.22
N LEU A 110 2.91 5.45 -8.65
CA LEU A 110 1.61 5.93 -8.15
C LEU A 110 1.77 6.92 -7.00
N ASP A 111 2.70 6.66 -6.07
CA ASP A 111 2.98 7.55 -4.96
C ASP A 111 3.60 8.89 -5.43
N VAL A 112 4.49 8.87 -6.43
CA VAL A 112 5.06 10.09 -7.01
C VAL A 112 3.98 10.91 -7.73
N ILE A 113 3.13 10.27 -8.54
CA ILE A 113 2.02 10.96 -9.21
C ILE A 113 1.10 11.60 -8.18
N LYS A 114 0.75 10.87 -7.11
CA LYS A 114 -0.10 11.37 -6.02
C LYS A 114 0.48 12.62 -5.36
N THR A 115 1.75 12.56 -4.95
CA THR A 115 2.40 13.66 -4.25
C THR A 115 2.50 14.90 -5.13
N ARG A 116 2.71 14.74 -6.44
CA ARG A 116 2.68 15.88 -7.38
C ARG A 116 1.32 16.51 -7.56
N ILE A 117 0.28 15.68 -7.66
CA ILE A 117 -1.11 16.18 -7.71
C ILE A 117 -1.41 16.97 -6.42
N GLN A 118 -1.01 16.44 -5.26
CA GLN A 118 -1.27 17.06 -3.96
C GLN A 118 -0.44 18.33 -3.68
N ASN A 119 0.75 18.47 -4.28
CA ASN A 119 1.62 19.63 -4.08
C ASN A 119 1.27 20.83 -4.99
N ARG A 120 0.30 20.72 -5.91
CA ARG A 120 -0.12 21.83 -6.77
C ARG A 120 -1.21 22.67 -6.10
N ASN A 121 -1.20 23.98 -6.35
CA ASN A 121 -2.20 24.90 -5.82
C ASN A 121 -3.61 24.52 -6.29
N PHE A 122 -4.55 24.48 -5.36
CA PHE A 122 -5.95 24.10 -5.58
C PHE A 122 -6.70 25.01 -6.58
N GLU A 123 -6.17 26.20 -6.85
CA GLU A 123 -6.77 27.18 -7.76
C GLU A 123 -6.56 26.86 -9.25
N ASN A 124 -5.64 25.95 -9.60
CA ASN A 124 -5.42 25.48 -10.97
C ASN A 124 -5.37 23.94 -11.03
N PRO A 125 -6.53 23.27 -10.95
CA PRO A 125 -6.60 21.82 -11.05
C PRO A 125 -6.25 21.37 -12.48
N GLU A 126 -5.01 20.91 -12.69
CA GLU A 126 -4.65 20.22 -13.92
C GLU A 126 -5.09 18.76 -13.88
N SER A 127 -5.54 18.23 -15.03
CA SER A 127 -5.81 16.81 -15.19
C SER A 127 -4.56 15.97 -14.87
N GLY A 128 -4.71 14.90 -14.09
CA GLY A 128 -3.62 13.98 -13.74
C GLY A 128 -2.87 13.44 -14.95
N PHE A 129 -3.53 13.30 -16.10
CA PHE A 129 -2.89 12.92 -17.37
C PHE A 129 -1.91 13.97 -17.88
N ARG A 130 -2.21 15.26 -17.70
CA ARG A 130 -1.30 16.35 -18.07
C ARG A 130 -0.08 16.37 -17.15
N ILE A 131 -0.26 16.05 -15.88
CA ILE A 131 0.84 15.90 -14.92
C ILE A 131 1.75 14.75 -15.35
N ILE A 132 1.19 13.56 -15.64
CA ILE A 132 1.96 12.42 -16.13
C ILE A 132 2.69 12.75 -17.44
N SER A 133 2.00 13.36 -18.40
CA SER A 133 2.61 13.75 -19.68
C SER A 133 3.71 14.79 -19.51
N SER A 134 3.54 15.77 -18.62
CA SER A 134 4.56 16.79 -18.36
C SER A 134 5.77 16.21 -17.64
N MET A 135 5.58 15.31 -16.67
CA MET A 135 6.67 14.57 -16.02
C MET A 135 7.48 13.79 -17.05
N MET A 136 6.81 13.04 -17.90
CA MET A 136 7.47 12.21 -18.91
C MET A 136 8.24 13.04 -19.94
N LYS A 137 7.69 14.19 -20.37
CA LYS A 137 8.35 15.09 -21.34
C LYS A 137 9.48 15.92 -20.75
N ASN A 138 9.30 16.45 -19.53
CA ASN A 138 10.22 17.45 -18.97
C ASN A 138 11.27 16.85 -18.02
N GLU A 139 10.97 15.72 -17.37
CA GLU A 139 11.86 15.10 -16.38
C GLU A 139 12.27 13.67 -16.71
N GLY A 140 11.62 13.08 -17.73
CA GLY A 140 11.87 11.72 -18.16
C GLY A 140 11.24 10.64 -17.27
N PRO A 141 11.39 9.35 -17.67
CA PRO A 141 10.73 8.22 -17.00
C PRO A 141 11.30 7.87 -15.62
N THR A 142 12.54 8.26 -15.31
CA THR A 142 13.13 8.05 -13.98
C THR A 142 12.48 8.92 -12.91
N SER A 143 11.79 10.00 -13.30
CA SER A 143 11.09 10.89 -12.39
C SER A 143 10.01 10.19 -11.55
N PHE A 144 9.41 9.11 -12.06
CA PHE A 144 8.39 8.31 -11.37
C PHE A 144 8.94 7.47 -10.21
N PHE A 145 10.26 7.31 -10.11
CA PHE A 145 10.91 6.56 -9.03
C PHE A 145 11.68 7.47 -8.05
N LYS A 146 11.56 8.80 -8.20
CA LYS A 146 12.14 9.75 -7.24
C LYS A 146 11.60 9.47 -5.84
N GLY A 147 12.50 9.29 -4.88
CA GLY A 147 12.16 8.93 -3.49
C GLY A 147 12.03 7.42 -3.22
N LEU A 148 12.30 6.55 -4.19
CA LEU A 148 12.29 5.10 -3.97
C LEU A 148 13.30 4.67 -2.91
N THR A 149 14.54 5.18 -2.95
CA THR A 149 15.58 4.83 -1.97
C THR A 149 15.18 5.13 -0.52
N PRO A 150 14.77 6.36 -0.15
CA PRO A 150 14.31 6.60 1.22
C PRO A 150 13.05 5.80 1.57
N LYS A 151 12.15 5.53 0.61
CA LYS A 151 10.99 4.67 0.82
C LYS A 151 11.39 3.22 1.13
N LEU A 152 12.37 2.67 0.43
CA LEU A 152 12.92 1.33 0.70
C LEU A 152 13.58 1.27 2.08
N LEU A 153 14.33 2.30 2.48
CA LEU A 153 15.00 2.33 3.78
C LEU A 153 14.02 2.50 4.96
N MET A 154 12.98 3.33 4.80
CA MET A 154 12.04 3.62 5.89
C MET A 154 10.90 2.61 5.98
N THR A 155 10.29 2.27 4.84
CA THR A 155 9.09 1.41 4.79
C THR A 155 9.43 -0.05 4.54
N GLY A 156 10.54 -0.33 3.84
CA GLY A 156 10.99 -1.68 3.51
C GLY A 156 11.15 -2.56 4.75
N PRO A 157 11.98 -2.20 5.74
CA PRO A 157 12.19 -3.03 6.93
C PRO A 157 10.90 -3.36 7.66
N LYS A 158 10.02 -2.37 7.82
CA LYS A 158 8.70 -2.54 8.45
C LYS A 158 7.85 -3.55 7.69
N LEU A 159 7.76 -3.41 6.36
CA LEU A 159 6.93 -4.28 5.53
C LEU A 159 7.49 -5.70 5.47
N VAL A 160 8.80 -5.86 5.32
CA VAL A 160 9.49 -7.15 5.36
C VAL A 160 9.21 -7.86 6.67
N PHE A 161 9.44 -7.19 7.80
CA PHE A 161 9.27 -7.78 9.11
C PHE A 161 7.81 -8.21 9.36
N SER A 162 6.86 -7.32 9.08
CA SER A 162 5.42 -7.60 9.23
C SER A 162 4.99 -8.80 8.39
N PHE A 163 5.40 -8.84 7.13
CA PHE A 163 4.97 -9.89 6.21
C PHE A 163 5.65 -11.23 6.51
N TRP A 164 6.91 -11.19 6.92
CA TRP A 164 7.66 -12.35 7.35
C TRP A 164 7.08 -13.01 8.60
N LEU A 165 6.72 -12.21 9.61
CA LEU A 165 6.03 -12.71 10.79
C LEU A 165 4.71 -13.37 10.41
N ALA A 166 3.91 -12.74 9.54
CA ALA A 166 2.67 -13.34 9.07
C ALA A 166 2.91 -14.70 8.39
N GLN A 167 3.87 -14.78 7.48
CA GLN A 167 4.19 -16.03 6.77
C GLN A 167 4.73 -17.13 7.68
N THR A 168 5.39 -16.77 8.79
CA THR A 168 5.99 -17.74 9.72
C THR A 168 4.99 -18.17 10.80
N LEU A 169 4.26 -17.22 11.36
CA LEU A 169 3.38 -17.46 12.52
C LEU A 169 2.05 -18.06 12.12
N ILE A 170 1.43 -17.64 11.01
CA ILE A 170 0.11 -18.14 10.61
C ILE A 170 0.13 -19.68 10.45
N PRO A 171 1.09 -20.28 9.71
CA PRO A 171 1.16 -21.74 9.60
C PRO A 171 1.57 -22.43 10.90
N ALA A 172 2.36 -21.76 11.75
CA ALA A 172 2.77 -22.31 13.04
C ALA A 172 1.58 -22.45 14.00
N PHE A 173 0.75 -21.40 14.13
CA PHE A 173 -0.47 -21.46 14.95
C PHE A 173 -1.50 -22.44 14.40
N GLY A 174 -1.63 -22.55 13.07
CA GLY A 174 -2.54 -23.51 12.44
C GLY A 174 -2.15 -24.98 12.64
N LYS A 175 -0.97 -25.28 13.19
CA LYS A 175 -0.55 -26.64 13.59
C LYS A 175 -0.77 -26.93 15.08
N VAL A 176 -0.97 -25.88 15.89
CA VAL A 176 -1.09 -25.97 17.36
C VAL A 176 -2.56 -26.04 17.79
N VAL A 177 -3.47 -25.53 16.96
CA VAL A 177 -4.93 -25.60 17.12
C VAL A 177 -5.49 -26.66 16.18
#